data_AF-A0A660MTX9-F1
#
_entry.id   AF-A0A660MTX9-F1
#
_cell.length_a   1.000
_cell.length_b   1.000
_cell.length_c   1.000
_cell.angle_alpha   90.00
_cell.angle_beta   90.00
_cell.angle_gamma   90.00
#
_symmetry.space_group_name_H-M   'P 1'
#
loop_
_entity.id
_entity.type
_entity.pdbx_description
1 polymer ?
#
loop_
_entity_poly.entity_id
_entity_poly.type
_entity_poly.pdbx_seq_one_letter_code
_entity_poly.pdbx_strand_id
1 'polypeptide(L)'
;MKTLIILVIIFFLLVLGADFFFSSGVLYFLDSIFYPVYKFDGFFEQTLFWHIYNFLQYFFGFEIFSKIYFLITLLFGALFGIKVSGFLLKKFLLDGEKNKILFYFIGIVFSIVFPFFYERIITQTGIALGTYFLGIGFVYLLEYLENLKSKKLYISSLYFAFAFASFPHSIVSIIIIFLLTLVFFHQKFVLKHFFVAVFIFSIFNLNWIIGYFFLNKDLGSINTIGAFDFANIEAFTQASLGFLGVELTSFFGFGFWGEKYGHLHIPNASLIWLLSAVIVFLIIVLGFYNIWKKDKKLAKYFLTIYIIFFVLGMGISSPLFAWFNKILYEYIPYYIGMREPGKFFGIVAILNIIFFVVGVYFLSEILFKKGKLDIQKTNFDFYIYLSVIFILINIYSPGVLLGFRGQLQVTNYPQEYFESKKFLEERGESKNLILPWHKYMACKWGTNKISSNIYPYILGSSDAIAADNIEIGSVYSNSNNPVSKKVEEFIETKNLAILRELGVQNIIFQDFCGFYEKYDFLKKLDGLEKIFDREFLKIYKIK
;
A
#
# COMPACT_ATOMS: atom_id res chain seq x y z
N MET A 1 28.11 2.86 -13.58
CA MET A 1 27.27 1.83 -12.90
C MET A 1 27.72 1.48 -11.49
N LYS A 2 29.00 1.17 -11.22
CA LYS A 2 29.48 0.85 -9.85
C LYS A 2 29.08 1.89 -8.79
N THR A 3 29.28 3.18 -9.07
CA THR A 3 28.90 4.29 -8.18
C THR A 3 27.41 4.31 -7.84
N LEU A 4 26.53 4.07 -8.83
CA LEU A 4 25.08 4.03 -8.60
C LEU A 4 24.72 2.92 -7.62
N ILE A 5 25.30 1.72 -7.79
CA ILE A 5 25.06 0.57 -6.91
C ILE A 5 25.47 0.91 -5.47
N ILE A 6 26.65 1.50 -5.28
CA ILE A 6 27.13 1.92 -3.95
C ILE A 6 26.17 2.93 -3.31
N LEU A 7 25.75 3.96 -4.06
CA LEU A 7 24.80 4.97 -3.55
C LEU A 7 23.45 4.35 -3.16
N VAL A 8 22.94 3.41 -3.97
CA VAL A 8 21.67 2.70 -3.69
C VAL A 8 21.81 1.82 -2.44
N ILE A 9 22.93 1.12 -2.28
CA ILE A 9 23.19 0.31 -1.07
C ILE A 9 23.21 1.22 0.16
N ILE A 10 23.95 2.34 0.12
CA ILE A 10 24.00 3.29 1.24
C ILE A 10 22.60 3.82 1.55
N PHE A 11 21.84 4.23 0.53
CA PHE A 11 20.47 4.71 0.71
C PHE A 11 19.57 3.63 1.34
N PHE A 12 19.65 2.38 0.88
CA PHE A 12 18.85 1.29 1.44
C PHE A 12 19.24 0.98 2.89
N LEU A 13 20.54 0.98 3.22
CA LEU A 13 21.00 0.84 4.61
C LEU A 13 20.41 1.94 5.50
N LEU A 14 20.35 3.18 5.01
CA LEU A 14 19.72 4.28 5.74
C LEU A 14 18.20 4.09 5.88
N VAL A 15 17.49 3.68 4.84
CA VAL A 15 16.04 3.45 4.88
C VAL A 15 15.68 2.32 5.85
N LEU A 16 16.40 1.21 5.79
CA LEU A 16 16.14 0.01 6.61
C LEU A 16 16.47 0.24 8.09
N GLY A 17 17.51 1.02 8.39
CA GLY A 17 17.93 1.26 9.77
C GLY A 17 18.52 0.02 10.46
N ALA A 18 18.99 0.19 11.69
CA ALA A 18 19.69 -0.87 12.43
C ALA A 18 18.77 -2.05 12.81
N ASP A 19 17.54 -1.76 13.24
CA ASP A 19 16.59 -2.76 13.74
C ASP A 19 16.30 -3.87 12.72
N PHE A 20 16.19 -3.49 11.44
CA PHE A 20 15.98 -4.45 10.34
C PHE A 20 17.06 -5.54 10.27
N PHE A 21 18.33 -5.19 10.53
CA PHE A 21 19.47 -6.10 10.40
C PHE A 21 19.75 -6.88 11.68
N PHE A 22 19.60 -6.25 12.85
CA PHE A 22 20.08 -6.80 14.11
C PHE A 22 18.99 -7.47 14.96
N SER A 23 17.71 -7.21 14.68
CA SER A 23 16.59 -7.79 15.44
C SER A 23 16.01 -9.02 14.76
N SER A 24 15.62 -10.03 15.56
CA SER A 24 14.89 -11.21 15.11
C SER A 24 13.39 -10.96 15.21
N GLY A 25 12.62 -11.53 14.27
CA GLY A 25 11.16 -11.43 14.24
C GLY A 25 10.61 -10.94 12.90
N VAL A 26 9.37 -10.48 12.93
CA VAL A 26 8.61 -9.99 11.78
C VAL A 26 8.56 -8.47 11.71
N LEU A 27 8.47 -7.94 10.50
CA LEU A 27 7.98 -6.58 10.30
C LEU A 27 6.46 -6.55 10.50
N TYR A 28 5.99 -5.65 11.36
CA TYR A 28 4.59 -5.58 11.76
C TYR A 28 3.93 -4.28 11.25
N PHE A 29 3.01 -4.41 10.30
CA PHE A 29 2.32 -3.31 9.63
C PHE A 29 0.79 -3.43 9.77
N LEU A 30 0.07 -2.38 9.36
CA LEU A 30 -1.38 -2.30 9.48
C LEU A 30 -2.11 -3.44 8.76
N ASP A 31 -1.94 -3.55 7.43
CA ASP A 31 -2.62 -4.55 6.58
C ASP A 31 -1.67 -5.64 6.03
N SER A 32 -0.36 -5.51 6.26
CA SER A 32 0.63 -6.50 5.80
C SER A 32 1.10 -7.34 6.98
N ILE A 33 0.43 -8.48 7.16
CA ILE A 33 0.70 -9.44 8.22
C ILE A 33 1.41 -10.69 7.69
N PHE A 34 2.29 -11.25 8.50
CA PHE A 34 3.10 -12.43 8.19
C PHE A 34 2.82 -13.51 9.23
N TYR A 35 2.57 -14.74 8.83
CA TYR A 35 2.20 -15.84 9.73
C TYR A 35 2.68 -17.18 9.17
N PRO A 36 2.79 -18.24 9.98
CA PRO A 36 3.14 -19.54 9.42
C PRO A 36 2.04 -20.02 8.48
N VAL A 37 2.41 -20.36 7.25
CA VAL A 37 1.49 -20.93 6.26
C VAL A 37 1.49 -22.44 6.43
N TYR A 38 0.33 -23.03 6.74
CA TYR A 38 0.21 -24.47 6.98
C TYR A 38 -0.36 -25.23 5.79
N LYS A 39 -1.14 -24.57 4.93
CA LYS A 39 -1.85 -25.18 3.79
C LYS A 39 -1.94 -24.20 2.61
N PHE A 40 -2.04 -24.75 1.40
CA PHE A 40 -2.17 -24.02 0.14
C PHE A 40 -3.53 -24.31 -0.47
N ASP A 41 -4.54 -23.64 0.06
CA ASP A 41 -5.93 -23.90 -0.29
C ASP A 41 -6.53 -22.68 -1.01
N GLY A 42 -7.75 -22.81 -1.54
CA GLY A 42 -8.46 -21.66 -2.10
C GLY A 42 -7.80 -21.05 -3.34
N PHE A 43 -7.34 -21.87 -4.30
CA PHE A 43 -6.71 -21.39 -5.54
C PHE A 43 -7.54 -20.31 -6.25
N PHE A 44 -8.87 -20.46 -6.23
CA PHE A 44 -9.83 -19.56 -6.85
C PHE A 44 -10.26 -18.39 -5.92
N GLU A 45 -9.93 -18.43 -4.63
CA GLU A 45 -10.35 -17.42 -3.65
C GLU A 45 -9.38 -16.24 -3.53
N GLN A 46 -8.12 -16.44 -3.94
CA GLN A 46 -7.06 -15.44 -3.84
C GLN A 46 -6.39 -15.21 -5.18
N THR A 47 -5.83 -14.01 -5.39
CA THR A 47 -5.10 -13.71 -6.62
C THR A 47 -3.83 -14.56 -6.72
N LEU A 48 -3.34 -14.80 -7.94
CA LEU A 48 -2.06 -15.50 -8.15
C LEU A 48 -0.90 -14.85 -7.39
N PHE A 49 -0.93 -13.52 -7.21
CA PHE A 49 0.05 -12.80 -6.40
C PHE A 49 0.06 -13.29 -4.95
N TRP A 50 -1.11 -13.47 -4.33
CA TRP A 50 -1.22 -13.94 -2.95
C TRP A 50 -0.84 -15.42 -2.81
N HIS A 51 -1.08 -16.26 -3.82
CA HIS A 51 -0.56 -17.63 -3.85
C HIS A 51 0.97 -17.66 -3.86
N ILE A 52 1.60 -16.83 -4.70
CA ILE A 52 3.05 -16.70 -4.74
C ILE A 52 3.57 -16.15 -3.40
N TYR A 53 2.89 -15.16 -2.83
CA TYR A 53 3.23 -14.59 -1.52
C TYR A 53 3.22 -15.67 -0.43
N ASN A 54 2.13 -16.45 -0.32
CA ASN A 54 2.01 -17.54 0.66
C ASN A 54 3.07 -18.62 0.43
N PHE A 55 3.37 -18.96 -0.83
CA PHE A 55 4.40 -19.94 -1.17
C PHE A 55 5.78 -19.49 -0.72
N LEU A 56 6.14 -18.23 -0.98
CA LEU A 56 7.42 -17.68 -0.55
C LEU A 56 7.48 -17.54 0.98
N GLN A 57 6.37 -17.21 1.63
CA GLN A 57 6.25 -17.15 3.08
C GLN A 57 6.47 -18.52 3.73
N TYR A 58 5.91 -19.58 3.15
CA TYR A 58 6.16 -20.96 3.57
C TYR A 58 7.63 -21.37 3.34
N PHE A 59 8.15 -21.10 2.13
CA PHE A 59 9.48 -21.55 1.73
C PHE A 59 10.60 -20.90 2.54
N PHE A 60 10.52 -19.59 2.79
CA PHE A 60 11.53 -18.85 3.55
C PHE A 60 11.26 -18.82 5.06
N GLY A 61 10.05 -19.17 5.49
CA GLY A 61 9.55 -18.87 6.83
C GLY A 61 9.07 -17.42 6.95
N PHE A 62 8.01 -17.19 7.72
CA PHE A 62 7.29 -15.91 7.74
C PHE A 62 8.10 -14.74 8.30
N GLU A 63 9.02 -14.98 9.24
CA GLU A 63 9.93 -13.97 9.79
C GLU A 63 10.88 -13.44 8.72
N ILE A 64 11.62 -14.34 8.06
CA ILE A 64 12.56 -14.00 6.99
C ILE A 64 11.81 -13.40 5.80
N PHE A 65 10.67 -14.00 5.43
CA PHE A 65 9.87 -13.51 4.33
C PHE A 65 9.36 -12.08 4.55
N SER A 66 9.01 -11.69 5.78
CA SER A 66 8.60 -10.31 6.07
C SER A 66 9.66 -9.29 5.65
N LYS A 67 10.94 -9.58 5.95
CA LYS A 67 12.09 -8.75 5.57
C LYS A 67 12.35 -8.80 4.06
N ILE A 68 12.27 -10.00 3.45
CA ILE A 68 12.42 -10.17 2.00
C ILE A 68 11.35 -9.39 1.25
N TYR A 69 10.09 -9.49 1.66
CA TYR A 69 8.96 -8.81 1.02
C TYR A 69 9.10 -7.29 1.08
N PHE A 70 9.55 -6.76 2.22
CA PHE A 70 9.87 -5.35 2.36
C PHE A 70 11.01 -4.92 1.42
N LEU A 71 12.10 -5.70 1.35
CA LEU A 71 13.20 -5.45 0.41
C LEU A 71 12.76 -5.51 -1.04
N ILE A 72 11.93 -6.49 -1.42
CA ILE A 72 11.33 -6.59 -2.76
C ILE A 72 10.58 -5.31 -3.09
N THR A 73 9.81 -4.78 -2.15
CA THR A 73 9.07 -3.53 -2.33
C THR A 73 10.00 -2.34 -2.58
N LEU A 74 11.08 -2.20 -1.81
CA LEU A 74 12.10 -1.16 -2.05
C LEU A 74 12.82 -1.35 -3.39
N LEU A 75 13.14 -2.59 -3.77
CA LEU A 75 13.79 -2.92 -5.04
C LEU A 75 12.89 -2.57 -6.24
N PHE A 76 11.58 -2.81 -6.15
CA PHE A 76 10.64 -2.38 -7.17
C PHE A 76 10.45 -0.87 -7.22
N GLY A 77 10.51 -0.18 -6.07
CA GLY A 77 10.59 1.28 -6.02
C GLY A 77 11.82 1.83 -6.73
N ALA A 78 12.99 1.23 -6.50
CA ALA A 78 14.23 1.58 -7.19
C ALA A 78 14.17 1.25 -8.69
N LEU A 79 13.64 0.08 -9.07
CA LEU A 79 13.44 -0.30 -10.46
C LEU A 79 12.52 0.70 -11.18
N PHE A 80 11.43 1.12 -10.54
CA PHE A 80 10.54 2.15 -11.07
C PHE A 80 11.30 3.47 -11.28
N GLY A 81 12.04 3.94 -10.28
CA GLY A 81 12.88 5.15 -10.38
C GLY A 81 13.91 5.09 -11.52
N ILE A 82 14.56 3.93 -11.70
CA ILE A 82 15.48 3.68 -12.83
C ILE A 82 14.74 3.72 -14.16
N LYS A 83 13.55 3.11 -14.26
CA LYS A 83 12.76 3.06 -15.49
C LYS A 83 12.27 4.45 -15.90
N VAL A 84 11.71 5.22 -14.97
CA VAL A 84 11.32 6.60 -15.20
C VAL A 84 12.51 7.41 -15.71
N SER A 85 13.62 7.38 -14.97
CA SER A 85 14.82 8.12 -15.34
C SER A 85 15.37 7.70 -16.70
N GLY A 86 15.43 6.40 -16.99
CA GLY A 86 15.94 5.88 -18.27
C GLY A 86 15.07 6.25 -19.47
N PHE A 87 13.75 6.18 -19.31
CA PHE A 87 12.80 6.65 -20.32
C PHE A 87 12.97 8.15 -20.58
N LEU A 88 13.03 8.96 -19.53
CA LEU A 88 13.14 10.41 -19.63
C LEU A 88 14.47 10.86 -20.21
N LEU A 89 15.56 10.19 -19.83
CA LEU A 89 16.87 10.40 -20.44
C LEU A 89 16.77 10.12 -21.95
N LYS A 90 16.27 8.96 -22.36
CA LYS A 90 16.14 8.65 -23.79
C LYS A 90 15.25 9.65 -24.54
N LYS A 91 14.09 10.00 -23.97
CA LYS A 91 13.08 10.82 -24.65
C LYS A 91 13.46 12.28 -24.72
N PHE A 92 13.95 12.83 -23.62
CA PHE A 92 14.18 14.25 -23.53
C PHE A 92 15.68 14.60 -23.65
N LEU A 93 16.62 13.78 -23.13
CA LEU A 93 17.96 14.25 -22.70
C LEU A 93 19.09 13.19 -22.42
N LEU A 94 20.31 13.44 -22.96
CA LEU A 94 21.68 13.29 -22.39
C LEU A 94 22.73 12.41 -23.11
N ASP A 95 23.80 13.10 -23.51
CA ASP A 95 25.17 12.61 -23.69
C ASP A 95 25.97 12.77 -22.37
N GLY A 96 26.61 11.69 -21.90
CA GLY A 96 27.51 11.68 -20.71
C GLY A 96 27.05 10.79 -19.54
N GLU A 97 28.00 10.04 -18.93
CA GLU A 97 27.70 9.03 -17.89
C GLU A 97 27.34 9.61 -16.50
N LYS A 98 28.02 10.66 -16.03
CA LYS A 98 27.78 11.24 -14.69
C LYS A 98 26.35 11.72 -14.50
N ASN A 99 25.82 12.37 -15.54
CA ASN A 99 24.45 12.83 -15.57
C ASN A 99 23.47 11.65 -15.41
N LYS A 100 23.70 10.53 -16.09
CA LYS A 100 22.85 9.33 -15.96
C LYS A 100 22.80 8.80 -14.52
N ILE A 101 23.94 8.77 -13.82
CA ILE A 101 24.01 8.30 -12.42
C ILE A 101 23.18 9.21 -11.49
N LEU A 102 23.32 10.53 -11.65
CA LEU A 102 22.55 11.51 -10.87
C LEU A 102 21.04 11.25 -10.99
N PHE A 103 20.54 11.15 -12.22
CA PHE A 103 19.11 11.01 -12.47
C PHE A 103 18.58 9.66 -12.02
N TYR A 104 19.32 8.57 -12.26
CA TYR A 104 18.92 7.28 -11.72
C TYR A 104 18.82 7.30 -10.20
N PHE A 105 19.82 7.84 -9.52
CA PHE A 105 19.78 7.87 -8.06
C PHE A 105 18.66 8.76 -7.52
N ILE A 106 18.46 9.97 -8.08
CA ILE A 106 17.36 10.85 -7.67
C ILE A 106 16.00 10.22 -7.95
N GLY A 107 15.84 9.57 -9.11
CA GLY A 107 14.62 8.84 -9.45
C GLY A 107 14.32 7.71 -8.46
N ILE A 108 15.35 6.97 -8.02
CA ILE A 108 15.24 5.91 -6.99
C ILE A 108 14.85 6.50 -5.63
N VAL A 109 15.54 7.55 -5.18
CA VAL A 109 15.28 8.16 -3.87
C VAL A 109 13.87 8.73 -3.84
N PHE A 110 13.49 9.51 -4.86
CA PHE A 110 12.19 10.16 -4.89
C PHE A 110 11.04 9.17 -5.06
N SER A 111 11.22 8.06 -5.79
CA SER A 111 10.17 7.04 -5.90
C SER A 111 9.85 6.35 -4.58
N ILE A 112 10.84 6.21 -3.68
CA ILE A 112 10.66 5.59 -2.37
C ILE A 112 10.21 6.62 -1.33
N VAL A 113 10.73 7.85 -1.40
CA VAL A 113 10.53 8.87 -0.38
C VAL A 113 9.29 9.72 -0.59
N PHE A 114 8.73 9.76 -1.81
CA PHE A 114 7.52 10.53 -2.07
C PHE A 114 6.40 10.13 -1.09
N PRO A 115 5.70 11.09 -0.45
CA PRO A 115 4.83 10.83 0.71
C PRO A 115 3.84 9.67 0.51
N PHE A 116 3.11 9.64 -0.62
CA PHE A 116 2.24 8.51 -0.96
C PHE A 116 2.94 7.14 -0.84
N PHE A 117 4.16 6.98 -1.37
CA PHE A 117 4.85 5.69 -1.30
C PHE A 117 5.38 5.41 0.11
N TYR A 118 5.93 6.41 0.79
CA TYR A 118 6.34 6.30 2.19
C TYR A 118 5.22 5.73 3.06
N GLU A 119 4.03 6.33 2.98
CA GLU A 119 2.87 5.96 3.79
C GLU A 119 2.40 4.54 3.49
N ARG A 120 2.30 4.19 2.19
CA ARG A 120 1.85 2.85 1.78
C ARG A 120 2.88 1.78 2.09
N ILE A 121 4.18 2.07 2.04
CA ILE A 121 5.21 1.07 2.38
C ILE A 121 5.04 0.57 3.82
N ILE A 122 4.73 1.46 4.78
CA ILE A 122 4.65 1.09 6.21
C ILE A 122 3.25 0.74 6.70
N THR A 123 2.19 1.02 5.93
CA THR A 123 0.81 0.65 6.30
C THR A 123 0.27 -0.49 5.44
N GLN A 124 0.48 -0.40 4.13
CA GLN A 124 -0.17 -1.23 3.12
C GLN A 124 0.82 -1.61 2.02
N THR A 125 1.86 -2.37 2.38
CA THR A 125 3.02 -2.65 1.53
C THR A 125 2.62 -3.25 0.17
N GLY A 126 1.55 -4.06 0.14
CA GLY A 126 0.97 -4.58 -1.11
C GLY A 126 0.46 -3.48 -2.06
N ILE A 127 -0.17 -2.42 -1.54
CA ILE A 127 -0.61 -1.27 -2.35
C ILE A 127 0.60 -0.48 -2.88
N ALA A 128 1.66 -0.31 -2.07
CA ALA A 128 2.89 0.31 -2.54
C ALA A 128 3.53 -0.49 -3.69
N LEU A 129 3.70 -1.79 -3.50
CA LEU A 129 4.29 -2.69 -4.50
C LEU A 129 3.46 -2.72 -5.79
N GLY A 130 2.14 -2.86 -5.68
CA GLY A 130 1.27 -2.81 -6.84
C GLY A 130 1.29 -1.45 -7.54
N THR A 131 1.44 -0.34 -6.81
CA THR A 131 1.57 0.99 -7.42
C THR A 131 2.91 1.13 -8.15
N TYR A 132 4.00 0.51 -7.66
CA TYR A 132 5.24 0.41 -8.44
C TYR A 132 5.07 -0.42 -9.71
N PHE A 133 4.35 -1.54 -9.66
CA PHE A 133 4.01 -2.29 -10.88
C PHE A 133 3.21 -1.42 -11.86
N LEU A 134 2.22 -0.68 -11.38
CA LEU A 134 1.43 0.25 -12.18
C LEU A 134 2.32 1.33 -12.83
N GLY A 135 3.25 1.93 -12.08
CA GLY A 135 4.21 2.90 -12.58
C GLY A 135 5.17 2.33 -13.62
N ILE A 136 5.73 1.13 -13.38
CA ILE A 136 6.61 0.44 -14.33
C ILE A 136 5.84 0.09 -15.61
N GLY A 137 4.62 -0.44 -15.47
CA GLY A 137 3.71 -0.72 -16.58
C GLY A 137 3.40 0.52 -17.40
N PHE A 138 3.16 1.65 -16.73
CA PHE A 138 2.93 2.95 -17.37
C PHE A 138 4.15 3.43 -18.15
N VAL A 139 5.36 3.34 -17.60
CA VAL A 139 6.60 3.71 -18.32
C VAL A 139 6.80 2.84 -19.57
N TYR A 140 6.55 1.53 -19.48
CA TYR A 140 6.63 0.64 -20.64
C TYR A 140 5.57 0.95 -21.70
N LEU A 141 4.37 1.40 -21.29
CA LEU A 141 3.35 1.89 -22.22
C LEU A 141 3.86 3.14 -22.96
N LEU A 142 4.47 4.08 -22.25
CA LEU A 142 5.09 5.25 -22.89
C LEU A 142 6.22 4.86 -23.85
N GLU A 143 7.08 3.90 -23.48
CA GLU A 143 8.12 3.38 -24.38
C GLU A 143 7.53 2.71 -25.64
N TYR A 144 6.38 2.04 -25.53
CA TYR A 144 5.64 1.52 -26.68
C TYR A 144 5.15 2.66 -27.56
N LEU A 145 4.54 3.71 -26.99
CA LEU A 145 4.07 4.86 -27.76
C LEU A 145 5.23 5.55 -28.49
N GLU A 146 6.45 5.57 -27.94
CA GLU A 146 7.61 6.15 -28.62
C GLU A 146 8.17 5.27 -29.74
N ASN A 147 8.32 3.97 -29.52
CA ASN A 147 9.12 3.11 -30.40
C ASN A 147 8.28 2.11 -31.21
N LEU A 148 6.96 2.02 -30.96
CA LEU A 148 6.01 1.06 -31.54
C LEU A 148 6.44 -0.42 -31.44
N LYS A 149 7.35 -0.74 -30.51
CA LYS A 149 7.81 -2.12 -30.27
C LYS A 149 6.80 -2.87 -29.42
N SER A 150 6.07 -3.82 -30.01
CA SER A 150 5.03 -4.63 -29.35
C SER A 150 5.47 -5.27 -28.03
N LYS A 151 6.73 -5.72 -27.93
CA LYS A 151 7.33 -6.25 -26.68
C LYS A 151 7.14 -5.30 -25.49
N LYS A 152 7.18 -3.98 -25.71
CA LYS A 152 6.98 -2.97 -24.65
C LYS A 152 5.53 -2.92 -24.18
N LEU A 153 4.56 -3.04 -25.08
CA LEU A 153 3.14 -3.17 -24.75
C LEU A 153 2.86 -4.46 -23.96
N TYR A 154 3.49 -5.58 -24.35
CA TYR A 154 3.31 -6.86 -23.65
C TYR A 154 3.86 -6.82 -22.24
N ILE A 155 5.07 -6.24 -22.06
CA ILE A 155 5.65 -6.04 -20.73
C ILE A 155 4.81 -5.07 -19.90
N SER A 156 4.30 -3.98 -20.50
CA SER A 156 3.36 -3.07 -19.84
C SER A 156 2.14 -3.81 -19.30
N SER A 157 1.54 -4.67 -20.14
CA SER A 157 0.38 -5.48 -19.76
C SER A 157 0.66 -6.45 -18.62
N LEU A 158 1.84 -7.09 -18.63
CA LEU A 158 2.28 -7.97 -17.54
C LEU A 158 2.36 -7.23 -16.20
N TYR A 159 2.96 -6.04 -16.19
CA TYR A 159 3.05 -5.22 -14.98
C TYR A 159 1.68 -4.69 -14.53
N PHE A 160 0.79 -4.33 -15.44
CA PHE A 160 -0.59 -4.01 -15.10
C PHE A 160 -1.34 -5.22 -14.52
N ALA A 161 -1.10 -6.43 -15.03
CA ALA A 161 -1.63 -7.66 -14.43
C ALA A 161 -1.14 -7.87 -13.00
N PHE A 162 0.16 -7.63 -12.73
CA PHE A 162 0.70 -7.72 -11.37
C PHE A 162 0.17 -6.63 -10.44
N ALA A 163 -0.04 -5.41 -10.95
CA ALA A 163 -0.70 -4.34 -10.18
C ALA A 163 -2.12 -4.76 -9.77
N PHE A 164 -2.89 -5.34 -10.69
CA PHE A 164 -4.25 -5.82 -10.43
C PHE A 164 -4.30 -7.01 -9.47
N ALA A 165 -3.38 -7.96 -9.63
CA ALA A 165 -3.27 -9.09 -8.73
C ALA A 165 -2.85 -8.67 -7.30
N SER A 166 -2.00 -7.64 -7.19
CA SER A 166 -1.50 -7.16 -5.89
C SER A 166 -2.53 -6.28 -5.15
N PHE A 167 -3.20 -5.36 -5.85
CA PHE A 167 -4.35 -4.63 -5.31
C PHE A 167 -5.46 -4.47 -6.38
N PRO A 168 -6.60 -5.16 -6.22
CA PRO A 168 -7.67 -5.16 -7.22
C PRO A 168 -8.23 -3.77 -7.58
N HIS A 169 -8.18 -2.80 -6.66
CA HIS A 169 -8.63 -1.42 -6.93
C HIS A 169 -7.85 -0.73 -8.07
N SER A 170 -6.69 -1.25 -8.48
CA SER A 170 -5.92 -0.70 -9.60
C SER A 170 -6.62 -0.82 -10.96
N ILE A 171 -7.62 -1.70 -11.11
CA ILE A 171 -8.30 -1.92 -12.39
C ILE A 171 -8.94 -0.64 -12.93
N VAL A 172 -9.54 0.17 -12.07
CA VAL A 172 -10.14 1.45 -12.46
C VAL A 172 -9.06 2.37 -13.03
N SER A 173 -7.89 2.41 -12.37
CA SER A 173 -6.77 3.21 -12.83
C SER A 173 -6.23 2.72 -14.19
N ILE A 174 -6.09 1.41 -14.35
CA ILE A 174 -5.61 0.78 -15.58
C ILE A 174 -6.57 1.08 -16.74
N ILE A 175 -7.89 0.92 -16.55
CA ILE A 175 -8.91 1.22 -17.56
C ILE A 175 -8.84 2.68 -17.97
N ILE A 176 -8.83 3.63 -17.03
CA ILE A 176 -8.77 5.07 -17.33
C ILE A 176 -7.49 5.41 -18.10
N ILE A 177 -6.34 4.88 -17.67
CA ILE A 177 -5.06 5.07 -18.38
C ILE A 177 -5.15 4.57 -19.81
N PHE A 178 -5.68 3.35 -20.04
CA PHE A 178 -5.81 2.81 -21.40
C PHE A 178 -6.79 3.61 -22.25
N LEU A 179 -7.96 3.99 -21.73
CA LEU A 179 -8.94 4.80 -22.45
C LEU A 179 -8.34 6.14 -22.87
N LEU A 180 -7.67 6.84 -21.95
CA LEU A 180 -6.99 8.10 -22.27
C LEU A 180 -5.83 7.89 -23.25
N THR A 181 -5.12 6.77 -23.13
CA THR A 181 -4.06 6.44 -24.10
C THR A 181 -4.64 6.25 -25.50
N LEU A 182 -5.80 5.59 -25.64
CA LEU A 182 -6.50 5.45 -26.91
C LEU A 182 -6.98 6.81 -27.42
N VAL A 183 -7.61 7.64 -26.60
CA VAL A 183 -8.07 8.99 -27.01
C VAL A 183 -6.92 9.82 -27.58
N PHE A 184 -5.77 9.85 -26.91
CA PHE A 184 -4.63 10.64 -27.37
C PHE A 184 -3.82 9.95 -28.47
N PHE A 185 -3.70 8.63 -28.46
CA PHE A 185 -2.73 7.90 -29.28
C PHE A 185 -3.32 6.70 -30.05
N HIS A 186 -4.61 6.70 -30.38
CA HIS A 186 -5.28 5.58 -31.07
C HIS A 186 -4.52 5.10 -32.33
N GLN A 187 -3.95 6.03 -33.11
CA GLN A 187 -3.19 5.73 -34.33
C GLN A 187 -1.94 4.86 -34.08
N LYS A 188 -1.46 4.79 -32.84
CA LYS A 188 -0.28 4.00 -32.46
C LYS A 188 -0.63 2.55 -32.13
N PHE A 189 -1.92 2.20 -32.00
CA PHE A 189 -2.34 0.86 -31.60
C PHE A 189 -2.63 -0.04 -32.80
N VAL A 190 -2.12 -1.27 -32.72
CA VAL A 190 -2.41 -2.34 -33.66
C VAL A 190 -3.26 -3.38 -32.93
N LEU A 191 -4.42 -3.71 -33.51
CA LEU A 191 -5.44 -4.57 -32.89
C LEU A 191 -4.90 -5.94 -32.43
N LYS A 192 -4.04 -6.57 -33.24
CA LYS A 192 -3.35 -7.83 -32.88
C LYS A 192 -2.57 -7.69 -31.57
N HIS A 193 -1.77 -6.65 -31.43
CA HIS A 193 -0.93 -6.45 -30.25
C HIS A 193 -1.77 -6.06 -29.02
N PHE A 194 -2.87 -5.35 -29.24
CA PHE A 194 -3.86 -5.07 -28.20
C PHE A 194 -4.48 -6.36 -27.65
N PHE A 195 -4.95 -7.27 -28.51
CA PHE A 195 -5.51 -8.56 -28.04
C PHE A 195 -4.48 -9.42 -27.31
N VAL A 196 -3.23 -9.45 -27.77
CA VAL A 196 -2.16 -10.17 -27.04
C VAL A 196 -1.91 -9.53 -25.66
N ALA A 197 -1.93 -8.21 -25.56
CA ALA A 197 -1.81 -7.53 -24.27
C ALA A 197 -2.97 -7.88 -23.34
N VAL A 198 -4.22 -7.83 -23.81
CA VAL A 198 -5.42 -8.23 -23.05
C VAL A 198 -5.33 -9.70 -22.61
N PHE A 199 -4.85 -10.59 -23.48
CA PHE A 199 -4.64 -12.00 -23.13
C PHE A 199 -3.61 -12.16 -22.00
N ILE A 200 -2.45 -11.49 -22.09
CA ILE A 200 -1.44 -11.48 -21.02
C ILE A 200 -2.03 -10.91 -19.73
N PHE A 201 -2.80 -9.83 -19.79
CA PHE A 201 -3.41 -9.26 -18.58
C PHE A 201 -4.37 -10.26 -17.91
N SER A 202 -5.19 -10.90 -18.74
CA SER A 202 -6.25 -11.81 -18.29
C SER A 202 -5.66 -13.06 -17.66
N ILE A 203 -4.69 -13.73 -18.31
CA ILE A 203 -4.20 -15.04 -17.86
C ILE A 203 -3.63 -15.02 -16.43
N PHE A 204 -3.00 -13.92 -16.02
CA PHE A 204 -2.46 -13.73 -14.66
C PHE A 204 -3.53 -13.44 -13.59
N ASN A 205 -4.77 -13.16 -14.00
CA ASN A 205 -5.88 -12.83 -13.12
C ASN A 205 -7.09 -13.76 -13.26
N LEU A 206 -7.05 -14.70 -14.22
CA LEU A 206 -8.16 -15.62 -14.47
C LEU A 206 -8.53 -16.46 -13.25
N ASN A 207 -7.56 -16.87 -12.42
CA ASN A 207 -7.82 -17.77 -11.30
C ASN A 207 -8.85 -17.17 -10.32
N TRP A 208 -8.64 -15.94 -9.86
CA TRP A 208 -9.51 -15.33 -8.86
C TRP A 208 -10.75 -14.71 -9.49
N ILE A 209 -10.69 -14.26 -10.74
CA ILE A 209 -11.88 -13.81 -11.49
C ILE A 209 -12.84 -14.98 -11.67
N ILE A 210 -12.34 -16.16 -12.06
CA ILE A 210 -13.16 -17.36 -12.19
C ILE A 210 -13.78 -17.74 -10.85
N GLY A 211 -12.97 -17.74 -9.78
CA GLY A 211 -13.47 -18.00 -8.44
C GLY A 211 -14.60 -17.07 -8.02
N TYR A 212 -14.37 -15.77 -8.16
CA TYR A 212 -15.30 -14.73 -7.74
C TYR A 212 -16.62 -14.75 -8.52
N PHE A 213 -16.58 -14.94 -9.84
CA PHE A 213 -17.77 -14.83 -10.69
C PHE A 213 -18.46 -16.17 -10.98
N PHE A 214 -17.76 -17.30 -10.89
CA PHE A 214 -18.29 -18.58 -11.36
C PHE A 214 -18.29 -19.71 -10.32
N LEU A 215 -17.42 -19.67 -9.29
CA LEU A 215 -17.27 -20.80 -8.36
C LEU A 215 -17.75 -20.51 -6.94
N ASN A 216 -17.58 -19.27 -6.46
CA ASN A 216 -18.03 -18.89 -5.12
C ASN A 216 -19.55 -18.71 -5.11
N LYS A 217 -20.25 -19.66 -4.49
CA LYS A 217 -21.69 -19.58 -4.21
C LYS A 217 -22.01 -18.51 -3.16
N ASP A 218 -21.05 -18.23 -2.27
CA ASP A 218 -21.12 -17.11 -1.34
C ASP A 218 -20.59 -15.85 -2.04
N LEU A 219 -21.52 -15.00 -2.46
CA LEU A 219 -21.30 -13.65 -2.97
C LEU A 219 -20.72 -12.70 -1.89
N GLY A 220 -19.98 -13.19 -0.89
CA GLY A 220 -19.64 -12.49 0.35
C GLY A 220 -18.98 -11.12 0.13
N SER A 221 -18.11 -11.00 -0.85
CA SER A 221 -17.47 -9.74 -1.28
C SER A 221 -18.42 -8.78 -2.00
N ILE A 222 -19.31 -9.27 -2.85
CA ILE A 222 -20.38 -8.48 -3.49
C ILE A 222 -21.36 -7.99 -2.42
N ASN A 223 -21.74 -8.86 -1.49
CA ASN A 223 -22.61 -8.54 -0.36
C ASN A 223 -21.93 -7.54 0.60
N THR A 224 -20.61 -7.62 0.76
CA THR A 224 -19.83 -6.65 1.54
C THR A 224 -19.80 -5.29 0.85
N ILE A 225 -19.58 -5.22 -0.47
CA ILE A 225 -19.62 -3.95 -1.21
C ILE A 225 -21.03 -3.35 -1.17
N GLY A 226 -22.07 -4.17 -1.27
CA GLY A 226 -23.47 -3.75 -1.14
C GLY A 226 -23.84 -3.26 0.26
N ALA A 227 -23.06 -3.60 1.28
CA ALA A 227 -23.23 -3.12 2.66
C ALA A 227 -22.48 -1.83 2.95
N PHE A 228 -21.76 -1.25 1.98
CA PHE A 228 -21.11 0.03 2.16
C PHE A 228 -22.10 1.17 1.99
N ASP A 229 -21.91 2.22 2.76
CA ASP A 229 -22.71 3.44 2.75
C ASP A 229 -21.83 4.70 2.71
N PHE A 230 -22.45 5.88 2.90
CA PHE A 230 -21.71 7.14 2.94
C PHE A 230 -20.81 7.27 4.18
N ALA A 231 -21.16 6.65 5.31
CA ALA A 231 -20.31 6.66 6.50
C ALA A 231 -18.99 5.93 6.24
N ASN A 232 -19.02 4.85 5.44
CA ASN A 232 -17.80 4.22 4.94
C ASN A 232 -16.92 5.19 4.15
N ILE A 233 -17.50 5.97 3.24
CA ILE A 233 -16.72 6.91 2.42
C ILE A 233 -16.11 8.00 3.31
N GLU A 234 -16.88 8.54 4.27
CA GLU A 234 -16.43 9.57 5.21
C GLU A 234 -15.24 9.09 6.07
N ALA A 235 -15.30 7.86 6.58
CA ALA A 235 -14.27 7.30 7.44
C ALA A 235 -12.89 7.18 6.76
N PHE A 236 -12.87 7.02 5.43
CA PHE A 236 -11.67 6.89 4.60
C PHE A 236 -11.31 8.18 3.82
N THR A 237 -11.93 9.32 4.17
CA THR A 237 -11.58 10.62 3.58
C THR A 237 -10.13 11.02 3.86
N GLN A 238 -9.56 11.80 2.94
CA GLN A 238 -8.23 12.37 3.13
C GLN A 238 -8.16 13.30 4.34
N ALA A 239 -6.96 13.42 4.91
CA ALA A 239 -6.63 14.29 6.02
C ALA A 239 -6.00 15.60 5.53
N SER A 240 -6.19 16.67 6.28
CA SER A 240 -5.49 17.94 6.05
C SER A 240 -4.33 18.09 7.02
N LEU A 241 -3.19 18.56 6.53
CA LEU A 241 -2.04 18.90 7.36
C LEU A 241 -2.19 20.33 7.90
N GLY A 242 -2.86 20.45 9.05
CA GLY A 242 -3.03 21.72 9.76
C GLY A 242 -3.69 22.79 8.88
N PHE A 243 -2.96 23.87 8.60
CA PHE A 243 -3.48 25.06 7.91
C PHE A 243 -3.64 24.93 6.39
N LEU A 244 -3.12 23.86 5.77
CA LEU A 244 -3.06 23.75 4.31
C LEU A 244 -4.41 23.39 3.64
N GLY A 245 -5.43 23.00 4.40
CA GLY A 245 -6.64 22.40 3.83
C GLY A 245 -6.33 21.06 3.14
N VAL A 246 -7.36 20.32 2.73
CA VAL A 246 -7.15 18.98 2.16
C VAL A 246 -6.54 19.06 0.76
N GLU A 247 -6.91 20.07 -0.02
CA GLU A 247 -6.45 20.25 -1.40
C GLU A 247 -4.95 20.42 -1.49
N LEU A 248 -4.38 21.38 -0.74
CA LEU A 248 -2.94 21.61 -0.78
C LEU A 248 -2.17 20.48 -0.11
N THR A 249 -2.75 19.84 0.92
CA THR A 249 -2.14 18.66 1.57
C THR A 249 -1.97 17.52 0.57
N SER A 250 -3.03 17.14 -0.14
CA SER A 250 -3.01 16.11 -1.18
C SER A 250 -2.20 16.51 -2.41
N PHE A 251 -2.12 17.80 -2.72
CA PHE A 251 -1.28 18.31 -3.78
C PHE A 251 0.23 18.16 -3.48
N PHE A 252 0.62 18.33 -2.22
CA PHE A 252 1.95 17.96 -1.72
C PHE A 252 2.10 16.43 -1.47
N GLY A 253 1.12 15.62 -1.88
CA GLY A 253 1.19 14.16 -1.82
C GLY A 253 0.90 13.53 -0.46
N PHE A 254 0.52 14.32 0.54
CA PHE A 254 0.12 13.87 1.89
C PHE A 254 -1.41 13.73 2.00
N GLY A 255 -1.90 13.38 3.18
CA GLY A 255 -3.33 13.40 3.50
C GLY A 255 -3.95 12.01 3.50
N PHE A 256 -3.16 10.96 3.65
CA PHE A 256 -3.69 9.62 3.81
C PHE A 256 -4.59 9.53 5.05
N TRP A 257 -5.70 8.81 4.94
CA TRP A 257 -6.69 8.71 6.02
C TRP A 257 -6.07 8.17 7.32
N GLY A 258 -5.07 7.28 7.22
CA GLY A 258 -4.39 6.69 8.38
C GLY A 258 -3.58 7.69 9.20
N GLU A 259 -3.28 8.87 8.66
CA GLU A 259 -2.68 9.97 9.43
C GLU A 259 -3.59 10.42 10.58
N LYS A 260 -4.93 10.44 10.36
CA LYS A 260 -5.92 10.81 11.38
C LYS A 260 -5.93 9.86 12.58
N TYR A 261 -5.53 8.62 12.36
CA TYR A 261 -5.53 7.54 13.34
C TYR A 261 -4.12 7.26 13.92
N GLY A 262 -3.15 8.14 13.65
CA GLY A 262 -1.82 8.06 14.25
C GLY A 262 -0.96 6.92 13.72
N HIS A 263 -1.26 6.36 12.54
CA HIS A 263 -0.47 5.27 11.96
C HIS A 263 0.90 5.72 11.42
N LEU A 264 1.11 7.03 11.27
CA LEU A 264 2.22 7.63 10.54
C LEU A 264 2.85 8.80 11.30
N HIS A 265 4.16 8.99 11.12
CA HIS A 265 4.81 10.24 11.47
C HIS A 265 4.63 11.28 10.35
N ILE A 266 3.72 12.21 10.55
CA ILE A 266 3.52 13.35 9.65
C ILE A 266 4.56 14.45 9.90
N PRO A 267 4.91 15.26 8.88
CA PRO A 267 5.75 16.44 9.08
C PRO A 267 5.12 17.43 10.06
N ASN A 268 5.95 18.08 10.88
CA ASN A 268 5.50 19.09 11.87
C ASN A 268 4.99 20.41 11.25
N ALA A 269 4.60 20.43 9.97
CA ALA A 269 4.15 21.61 9.21
C ALA A 269 4.96 22.90 9.45
N SER A 270 6.27 22.74 9.74
CA SER A 270 7.15 23.85 10.09
C SER A 270 7.44 24.72 8.87
N LEU A 271 7.89 25.97 9.08
CA LEU A 271 8.27 26.84 7.98
C LEU A 271 9.35 26.19 7.08
N ILE A 272 10.32 25.49 7.68
CA ILE A 272 11.37 24.78 6.94
C ILE A 272 10.77 23.69 6.06
N TRP A 273 9.83 22.91 6.60
CA TRP A 273 9.14 21.89 5.82
C TRP A 273 8.32 22.52 4.69
N LEU A 274 7.53 23.56 4.97
CA LEU A 274 6.73 24.24 3.96
C LEU A 274 7.60 24.79 2.82
N LEU A 275 8.72 25.44 3.15
CA LEU A 275 9.68 25.92 2.15
C LEU A 275 10.21 24.76 1.29
N SER A 276 10.55 23.62 1.90
CA SER A 276 10.99 22.44 1.14
C SER A 276 9.89 21.90 0.22
N ALA A 277 8.64 21.85 0.68
CA ALA A 277 7.49 21.40 -0.11
C ALA A 277 7.22 22.32 -1.29
N VAL A 278 7.28 23.63 -1.09
CA VAL A 278 7.16 24.62 -2.16
C VAL A 278 8.29 24.48 -3.17
N ILE A 279 9.55 24.30 -2.73
CA ILE A 279 10.69 24.11 -3.65
C ILE A 279 10.53 22.82 -4.46
N VAL A 280 10.17 21.70 -3.83
CA VAL A 280 9.91 20.42 -4.52
C VAL A 280 8.78 20.59 -5.53
N PHE A 281 7.71 21.29 -5.16
CA PHE A 281 6.61 21.59 -6.07
C PHE A 281 7.06 22.45 -7.26
N LEU A 282 7.86 23.50 -7.05
CA LEU A 282 8.41 24.31 -8.14
C LEU A 282 9.28 23.48 -9.10
N ILE A 283 10.02 22.49 -8.58
CA ILE A 283 10.79 21.55 -9.41
C ILE A 283 9.83 20.68 -10.24
N ILE A 284 8.76 20.15 -9.65
CA ILE A 284 7.72 19.39 -10.37
C ILE A 284 7.11 20.25 -11.50
N VAL A 285 6.74 21.50 -11.21
CA VAL A 285 6.18 22.45 -12.19
C VAL A 285 7.17 22.73 -13.31
N LEU A 286 8.45 22.95 -12.98
CA LEU A 286 9.52 23.13 -13.96
C LEU A 286 9.64 21.90 -14.87
N GLY A 287 9.52 20.70 -14.31
CA GLY A 287 9.52 19.45 -15.07
C GLY A 287 8.36 19.37 -16.06
N PHE A 288 7.13 19.56 -15.58
CA PHE A 288 5.94 19.57 -16.43
C PHE A 288 6.03 20.62 -17.53
N TYR A 289 6.44 21.85 -17.20
CA TYR A 289 6.62 22.94 -18.16
C TYR A 289 7.60 22.59 -19.28
N ASN A 290 8.70 21.92 -18.95
CA ASN A 290 9.66 21.50 -19.97
C ASN A 290 9.15 20.34 -20.83
N ILE A 291 8.37 19.41 -20.27
CA ILE A 291 7.65 18.40 -21.07
C ILE A 291 6.67 19.11 -22.01
N TRP A 292 5.91 20.09 -21.53
CA TRP A 292 4.99 20.88 -22.34
C TRP A 292 5.67 21.58 -23.52
N LYS A 293 6.84 22.17 -23.30
CA LYS A 293 7.63 22.79 -24.36
C LYS A 293 8.11 21.80 -25.42
N LYS A 294 8.55 20.62 -25.00
CA LYS A 294 9.16 19.62 -25.90
C LYS A 294 8.14 18.72 -26.60
N ASP A 295 7.07 18.34 -25.91
CA ASP A 295 6.02 17.43 -26.40
C ASP A 295 4.66 17.83 -25.80
N LYS A 296 4.00 18.79 -26.46
CA LYS A 296 2.69 19.30 -26.05
C LYS A 296 1.63 18.21 -25.95
N LYS A 297 1.69 17.20 -26.82
CA LYS A 297 0.69 16.13 -26.86
C LYS A 297 0.82 15.23 -25.64
N LEU A 298 2.04 14.80 -25.33
CA LEU A 298 2.33 14.03 -24.11
C LEU A 298 2.01 14.85 -22.85
N ALA A 299 2.33 16.14 -22.83
CA ALA A 299 2.03 17.00 -21.70
C ALA A 299 0.52 17.13 -21.44
N LYS A 300 -0.29 17.32 -22.48
CA LYS A 300 -1.76 17.31 -22.37
C LYS A 300 -2.29 15.98 -21.86
N TYR A 301 -1.73 14.87 -22.35
CA TYR A 301 -2.08 13.52 -21.88
C TYR A 301 -1.80 13.37 -20.38
N PHE A 302 -0.60 13.73 -19.94
CA PHE A 302 -0.23 13.69 -18.52
C PHE A 302 -1.09 14.62 -17.67
N LEU A 303 -1.35 15.86 -18.11
CA LEU A 303 -2.19 16.80 -17.38
C LEU A 303 -3.63 16.27 -17.23
N THR A 304 -4.16 15.64 -18.28
CA THR A 304 -5.52 15.05 -18.25
C THR A 304 -5.59 13.90 -17.25
N ILE A 305 -4.60 13.00 -17.26
CA ILE A 305 -4.48 11.93 -16.25
C ILE A 305 -4.38 12.55 -14.85
N TYR A 306 -3.46 13.50 -14.66
CA TYR A 306 -3.23 14.14 -13.37
C TYR A 306 -4.52 14.71 -12.80
N ILE A 307 -5.27 15.50 -13.57
CA ILE A 307 -6.51 16.13 -13.13
C ILE A 307 -7.56 15.08 -12.77
N ILE A 308 -7.79 14.08 -13.63
CA ILE A 308 -8.78 13.03 -13.38
C ILE A 308 -8.45 12.27 -12.09
N PHE A 309 -7.22 11.77 -11.95
CA PHE A 309 -6.83 11.00 -10.76
C PHE A 309 -6.74 11.86 -9.50
N PHE A 310 -6.42 13.15 -9.61
CA PHE A 310 -6.48 14.07 -8.49
C PHE A 310 -7.93 14.25 -8.01
N VAL A 311 -8.87 14.53 -8.92
CA VAL A 311 -10.30 14.69 -8.59
C VAL A 311 -10.89 13.42 -7.98
N LEU A 312 -10.58 12.24 -8.54
CA LEU A 312 -11.01 10.95 -8.00
C LEU A 312 -10.36 10.65 -6.65
N GLY A 313 -9.08 10.98 -6.47
CA GLY A 313 -8.34 10.77 -5.22
C GLY A 313 -8.84 11.62 -4.06
N MET A 314 -9.30 12.83 -4.36
CA MET A 314 -9.88 13.74 -3.39
C MET A 314 -11.22 13.22 -2.84
N GLY A 315 -11.99 12.47 -3.64
CA GLY A 315 -13.27 11.92 -3.20
C GLY A 315 -14.20 13.02 -2.67
N ILE A 316 -14.89 12.72 -1.56
CA ILE A 316 -15.75 13.69 -0.86
C ILE A 316 -15.00 14.59 0.12
N SER A 317 -13.69 14.43 0.28
CA SER A 317 -12.92 15.22 1.25
C SER A 317 -12.79 16.70 0.83
N SER A 318 -12.78 16.96 -0.48
CA SER A 318 -12.72 18.31 -1.05
C SER A 318 -14.13 18.86 -1.32
N PRO A 319 -14.50 20.02 -0.77
CA PRO A 319 -15.77 20.68 -1.08
C PRO A 319 -15.95 20.95 -2.58
N LEU A 320 -14.85 21.19 -3.31
CA LEU A 320 -14.86 21.48 -4.76
C LEU A 320 -15.26 20.27 -5.60
N PHE A 321 -14.84 19.07 -5.19
CA PHE A 321 -14.99 17.83 -5.96
C PHE A 321 -15.98 16.83 -5.35
N ALA A 322 -16.52 17.13 -4.18
CA ALA A 322 -17.44 16.25 -3.47
C ALA A 322 -18.71 15.94 -4.29
N TRP A 323 -19.30 16.93 -4.96
CA TRP A 323 -20.50 16.73 -5.77
C TRP A 323 -20.28 15.70 -6.88
N PHE A 324 -19.14 15.77 -7.58
CA PHE A 324 -18.82 14.86 -8.66
C PHE A 324 -18.59 13.44 -8.12
N ASN A 325 -17.81 13.31 -7.05
CA ASN A 325 -17.56 12.00 -6.45
C ASN A 325 -18.83 11.37 -5.86
N LYS A 326 -19.73 12.17 -5.27
CA LYS A 326 -21.06 11.70 -4.83
C LYS A 326 -21.87 11.09 -5.99
N ILE A 327 -21.90 11.74 -7.15
CA ILE A 327 -22.54 11.19 -8.36
C ILE A 327 -21.91 9.84 -8.73
N LEU A 328 -20.59 9.71 -8.68
CA LEU A 328 -19.95 8.42 -8.99
C LEU A 328 -20.37 7.33 -8.00
N TYR A 329 -20.42 7.65 -6.69
CA TYR A 329 -20.84 6.71 -5.66
C TYR A 329 -22.32 6.30 -5.78
N GLU A 330 -23.19 7.22 -6.20
CA GLU A 330 -24.63 6.98 -6.35
C GLU A 330 -24.98 6.22 -7.64
N TYR A 331 -24.32 6.54 -8.76
CA TYR A 331 -24.77 6.10 -10.09
C TYR A 331 -23.86 5.08 -10.77
N ILE A 332 -22.59 4.93 -10.36
CA ILE A 332 -21.69 3.94 -10.96
C ILE A 332 -21.72 2.66 -10.10
N PRO A 333 -22.24 1.53 -10.64
CA PRO A 333 -22.30 0.29 -9.90
C PRO A 333 -20.92 -0.11 -9.36
N TYR A 334 -20.90 -0.54 -8.10
CA TYR A 334 -19.69 -0.97 -7.38
C TYR A 334 -18.60 0.10 -7.18
N TYR A 335 -18.81 1.35 -7.60
CA TYR A 335 -17.84 2.42 -7.35
C TYR A 335 -17.67 2.72 -5.86
N ILE A 336 -18.69 2.46 -5.03
CA ILE A 336 -18.59 2.52 -3.57
C ILE A 336 -17.53 1.55 -2.99
N GLY A 337 -17.15 0.50 -3.74
CA GLY A 337 -16.00 -0.34 -3.41
C GLY A 337 -14.66 0.41 -3.42
N MET A 338 -14.61 1.59 -4.07
CA MET A 338 -13.53 2.58 -4.00
C MET A 338 -13.73 3.56 -2.81
N ARG A 339 -14.29 3.08 -1.69
CA ARG A 339 -14.52 3.85 -0.46
C ARG A 339 -13.28 4.58 0.07
N GLU A 340 -12.09 4.08 -0.27
CA GLU A 340 -10.82 4.72 0.01
C GLU A 340 -10.24 5.36 -1.26
N PRO A 341 -10.66 6.59 -1.60
CA PRO A 341 -10.30 7.24 -2.86
C PRO A 341 -8.81 7.54 -2.96
N GLY A 342 -8.10 7.64 -1.83
CA GLY A 342 -6.67 7.96 -1.77
C GLY A 342 -5.75 7.05 -2.59
N LYS A 343 -6.20 5.83 -2.95
CA LYS A 343 -5.47 4.95 -3.88
C LYS A 343 -5.26 5.56 -5.27
N PHE A 344 -6.14 6.45 -5.73
CA PHE A 344 -5.98 7.15 -7.00
C PHE A 344 -4.79 8.12 -7.01
N PHE A 345 -4.37 8.63 -5.84
CA PHE A 345 -3.16 9.43 -5.73
C PHE A 345 -1.89 8.64 -6.06
N GLY A 346 -1.93 7.31 -6.15
CA GLY A 346 -0.81 6.53 -6.67
C GLY A 346 -0.43 6.92 -8.10
N ILE A 347 -1.41 7.27 -8.95
CA ILE A 347 -1.15 7.76 -10.31
C ILE A 347 -0.60 9.19 -10.29
N VAL A 348 -1.15 10.04 -9.41
CA VAL A 348 -0.64 11.40 -9.20
C VAL A 348 0.81 11.37 -8.73
N ALA A 349 1.17 10.47 -7.81
CA ALA A 349 2.52 10.22 -7.35
C ALA A 349 3.45 9.79 -8.49
N ILE A 350 3.03 8.83 -9.32
CA ILE A 350 3.77 8.39 -10.52
C ILE A 350 4.08 9.59 -11.44
N LEU A 351 3.10 10.44 -11.71
CA LEU A 351 3.30 11.63 -12.55
C LEU A 351 4.18 12.68 -11.87
N ASN A 352 4.00 12.94 -10.58
CA ASN A 352 4.86 13.83 -9.81
C ASN A 352 6.33 13.37 -9.83
N ILE A 353 6.59 12.06 -9.76
CA ILE A 353 7.96 11.51 -9.87
C ILE A 353 8.53 11.76 -11.27
N ILE A 354 7.75 11.51 -12.32
CA ILE A 354 8.15 11.80 -13.71
C ILE A 354 8.51 13.29 -13.84
N PHE A 355 7.63 14.18 -13.40
CA PHE A 355 7.82 15.62 -13.47
C PHE A 355 9.01 16.07 -12.64
N PHE A 356 9.16 15.57 -11.41
CA PHE A 356 10.27 15.91 -10.53
C PHE A 356 11.62 15.55 -11.15
N VAL A 357 11.76 14.33 -11.70
CA VAL A 357 13.02 13.90 -12.35
C VAL A 357 13.37 14.79 -13.54
N VAL A 358 12.38 15.15 -14.37
CA VAL A 358 12.59 16.13 -15.46
C VAL A 358 12.95 17.50 -14.90
N GLY A 359 12.26 17.95 -13.85
CA GLY A 359 12.49 19.23 -13.19
C GLY A 359 13.92 19.37 -12.66
N VAL A 360 14.39 18.36 -11.93
CA VAL A 360 15.77 18.28 -11.42
C VAL A 360 16.77 18.35 -12.57
N TYR A 361 16.49 17.69 -13.69
CA TYR A 361 17.36 17.82 -14.86
C TYR A 361 17.42 19.26 -15.36
N PHE A 362 16.28 19.91 -15.59
CA PHE A 362 16.29 21.25 -16.17
C PHE A 362 16.81 22.29 -15.19
N LEU A 363 16.60 22.09 -13.89
CA LEU A 363 17.22 22.87 -12.84
C LEU A 363 18.74 22.76 -12.91
N SER A 364 19.26 21.54 -13.10
CA SER A 364 20.69 21.33 -13.32
C SER A 364 21.18 22.13 -14.54
N GLU A 365 20.54 22.02 -15.70
CA GLU A 365 20.94 22.78 -16.88
C GLU A 365 20.96 24.30 -16.66
N ILE A 366 19.96 24.84 -15.95
CA ILE A 366 19.89 26.27 -15.65
C ILE A 366 21.07 26.70 -14.76
N LEU A 367 21.42 25.90 -13.75
CA LEU A 367 22.51 26.18 -12.82
C LEU A 367 23.90 25.98 -13.45
N PHE A 368 24.06 24.96 -14.31
CA PHE A 368 25.35 24.57 -14.88
C PHE A 368 25.67 25.28 -16.22
N LYS A 369 24.70 25.51 -17.14
CA LYS A 369 24.97 26.22 -18.41
C LYS A 369 25.18 27.73 -18.26
N LYS A 370 24.73 28.35 -17.16
CA LYS A 370 24.94 29.78 -16.87
C LYS A 370 26.22 30.09 -16.07
N GLY A 371 27.15 29.13 -15.95
CA GLY A 371 28.55 29.41 -15.56
C GLY A 371 28.87 29.49 -14.07
N LYS A 372 28.14 28.81 -13.17
CA LYS A 372 28.50 28.77 -11.73
C LYS A 372 29.07 27.43 -11.23
N LEU A 373 28.79 26.33 -11.90
CA LEU A 373 29.24 24.97 -11.55
C LEU A 373 29.36 24.14 -12.84
N ASP A 374 30.14 23.06 -12.85
CA ASP A 374 30.29 22.14 -14.00
C ASP A 374 30.36 20.66 -13.56
N ILE A 375 29.22 19.95 -13.63
CA ILE A 375 29.09 18.51 -13.29
C ILE A 375 30.04 17.63 -14.13
N GLN A 376 30.38 18.06 -15.35
CA GLN A 376 31.24 17.28 -16.24
C GLN A 376 32.72 17.46 -15.87
N LYS A 377 33.16 18.67 -15.49
CA LYS A 377 34.57 18.97 -15.15
C LYS A 377 35.00 18.56 -13.75
N THR A 378 34.19 18.77 -12.70
CA THR A 378 34.62 18.47 -11.33
C THR A 378 33.70 17.47 -10.63
N ASN A 379 34.28 16.57 -9.84
CA ASN A 379 33.48 15.63 -9.03
C ASN A 379 32.74 16.36 -7.90
N PHE A 380 33.24 17.52 -7.47
CA PHE A 380 32.73 18.25 -6.31
C PHE A 380 31.33 18.85 -6.55
N ASP A 381 31.13 19.53 -7.68
CA ASP A 381 29.84 20.17 -8.01
C ASP A 381 28.70 19.16 -8.15
N PHE A 382 29.01 17.97 -8.70
CA PHE A 382 28.09 16.84 -8.76
C PHE A 382 27.63 16.39 -7.36
N TYR A 383 28.57 16.18 -6.44
CA TYR A 383 28.24 15.71 -5.10
C TYR A 383 27.50 16.77 -4.28
N ILE A 384 27.82 18.06 -4.46
CA ILE A 384 27.05 19.15 -3.83
C ILE A 384 25.61 19.13 -4.33
N TYR A 385 25.39 19.14 -5.65
CA TYR A 385 24.03 19.16 -6.19
C TYR A 385 23.23 17.94 -5.73
N LEU A 386 23.85 16.77 -5.78
CA LEU A 386 23.22 15.54 -5.30
C LEU A 386 22.86 15.63 -3.81
N SER A 387 23.78 16.14 -2.98
CA SER A 387 23.56 16.27 -1.54
C SER A 387 22.44 17.27 -1.23
N VAL A 388 22.40 18.40 -1.93
CA VAL A 388 21.34 19.41 -1.76
C VAL A 388 19.97 18.83 -2.13
N ILE A 389 19.85 18.15 -3.27
CA ILE A 389 18.58 17.52 -3.67
C ILE A 389 18.20 16.40 -2.68
N PHE A 390 19.15 15.59 -2.24
CA PHE A 390 18.90 14.54 -1.25
C PHE A 390 18.40 15.12 0.07
N ILE A 391 19.05 16.17 0.61
CA ILE A 391 18.62 16.85 1.83
C ILE A 391 17.23 17.45 1.64
N LEU A 392 16.98 18.14 0.52
CA LEU A 392 15.68 18.73 0.21
C LEU A 392 14.55 17.70 0.25
N ILE A 393 14.72 16.54 -0.40
CA ILE A 393 13.72 15.47 -0.44
C ILE A 393 13.44 14.93 0.97
N ASN A 394 14.47 14.80 1.81
CA ASN A 394 14.33 14.29 3.17
C ASN A 394 13.74 15.30 4.16
N ILE A 395 13.89 16.60 3.91
CA ILE A 395 13.15 17.64 4.65
C ILE A 395 11.69 17.62 4.20
N TYR A 396 11.41 17.46 2.90
CA TYR A 396 10.06 17.44 2.33
C TYR A 396 9.22 16.24 2.80
N SER A 397 9.80 15.04 2.80
CA SER A 397 9.15 13.83 3.30
C SER A 397 9.95 13.27 4.47
N PRO A 398 9.82 13.91 5.65
CA PRO A 398 10.60 13.53 6.80
C PRO A 398 10.04 12.22 7.37
N GLY A 399 10.86 11.18 7.43
CA GLY A 399 10.43 9.96 8.10
C GLY A 399 10.78 8.66 7.41
N VAL A 400 11.50 8.67 6.29
CA VAL A 400 11.89 7.43 5.58
C VAL A 400 13.24 6.91 6.05
N LEU A 401 14.19 7.80 6.33
CA LEU A 401 15.52 7.41 6.82
C LEU A 401 15.46 6.91 8.27
N LEU A 402 16.46 6.10 8.61
CA LEU A 402 16.70 5.51 9.92
C LEU A 402 15.54 4.63 10.39
N GLY A 403 15.16 3.63 9.58
CA GLY A 403 14.09 2.69 9.92
C GLY A 403 12.72 3.37 9.99
N PHE A 404 12.46 4.26 9.04
CA PHE A 404 11.26 5.08 8.99
C PHE A 404 11.01 5.92 10.27
N ARG A 405 12.09 6.51 10.84
CA ARG A 405 12.12 7.14 12.18
C ARG A 405 11.60 6.22 13.30
N GLY A 406 12.02 4.96 13.26
CA GLY A 406 11.60 3.95 14.23
C GLY A 406 10.18 3.44 14.03
N GLN A 407 9.53 3.73 12.90
CA GLN A 407 8.25 3.12 12.56
C GLN A 407 8.38 1.71 11.99
N LEU A 408 9.52 1.42 11.38
CA LEU A 408 9.90 0.08 10.95
C LEU A 408 10.48 -0.64 12.18
N GLN A 409 9.63 -1.41 12.86
CA GLN A 409 10.01 -2.17 14.05
C GLN A 409 9.86 -3.66 13.75
N VAL A 410 10.88 -4.42 14.12
CA VAL A 410 10.87 -5.88 14.11
C VAL A 410 10.35 -6.34 15.47
N THR A 411 9.31 -7.18 15.48
CA THR A 411 8.73 -7.74 16.71
C THR A 411 8.56 -9.25 16.59
N ASN A 412 8.60 -9.94 17.73
CA ASN A 412 8.32 -11.37 17.79
C ASN A 412 6.89 -11.57 18.25
N TYR A 413 6.17 -12.49 17.62
CA TYR A 413 4.88 -12.91 18.14
C TYR A 413 5.06 -13.63 19.48
N PRO A 414 4.11 -13.50 20.43
CA PRO A 414 4.17 -14.20 21.69
C PRO A 414 4.28 -15.72 21.47
N GLN A 415 5.25 -16.38 22.11
CA GLN A 415 5.46 -17.82 21.98
C GLN A 415 4.20 -18.63 22.32
N GLU A 416 3.47 -18.15 23.32
CA GLU A 416 2.18 -18.66 23.77
C GLU A 416 1.09 -18.71 22.69
N TYR A 417 1.19 -17.91 21.61
CA TYR A 417 0.28 -18.05 20.46
C TYR A 417 0.50 -19.37 19.72
N PHE A 418 1.75 -19.83 19.62
CA PHE A 418 2.08 -21.11 19.01
C PHE A 418 1.85 -22.28 19.98
N GLU A 419 2.13 -22.08 21.27
CA GLU A 419 1.84 -23.09 22.31
C GLU A 419 0.35 -23.38 22.42
N SER A 420 -0.49 -22.34 22.40
CA SER A 420 -1.95 -22.47 22.47
C SER A 420 -2.52 -23.23 21.28
N LYS A 421 -2.03 -22.96 20.07
CA LYS A 421 -2.38 -23.74 18.88
C LYS A 421 -2.09 -25.23 19.08
N LYS A 422 -0.85 -25.57 19.45
CA LYS A 422 -0.44 -26.95 19.67
C LYS A 422 -1.30 -27.63 20.76
N PHE A 423 -1.56 -26.90 21.84
CA PHE A 423 -2.42 -27.36 22.94
C PHE A 423 -3.85 -27.68 22.49
N LEU A 424 -4.44 -26.87 21.60
CA LEU A 424 -5.77 -27.12 21.04
C LEU A 424 -5.78 -28.30 20.06
N GLU A 425 -4.75 -28.39 19.20
CA GLU A 425 -4.59 -29.49 18.23
C GLU A 425 -4.46 -30.85 18.92
N GLU A 426 -3.67 -30.95 19.99
CA GLU A 426 -3.49 -32.18 20.78
C GLU A 426 -4.80 -32.67 21.43
N ARG A 427 -5.76 -31.77 21.65
CA ARG A 427 -7.06 -32.06 22.24
C ARG A 427 -8.16 -32.30 21.20
N GLY A 428 -7.85 -32.10 19.92
CA GLY A 428 -8.84 -32.14 18.83
C GLY A 428 -9.94 -31.08 18.97
N GLU A 429 -9.65 -29.98 19.67
CA GLU A 429 -10.63 -28.91 19.90
C GLU A 429 -10.64 -27.93 18.72
N SER A 430 -11.81 -27.66 18.16
CA SER A 430 -12.02 -26.82 16.98
C SER A 430 -13.14 -25.80 17.22
N LYS A 431 -13.31 -24.85 16.29
CA LYS A 431 -14.26 -23.71 16.42
C LYS A 431 -14.04 -22.88 17.69
N ASN A 432 -12.97 -22.12 17.69
CA ASN A 432 -12.56 -21.29 18.79
C ASN A 432 -12.95 -19.83 18.54
N LEU A 433 -13.68 -19.21 19.47
CA LEU A 433 -13.97 -17.78 19.45
C LEU A 433 -12.75 -17.00 19.92
N ILE A 434 -12.30 -16.02 19.13
CA ILE A 434 -11.15 -15.17 19.47
C ILE A 434 -11.66 -13.80 19.93
N LEU A 435 -11.24 -13.38 21.12
CA LEU A 435 -11.51 -12.08 21.71
C LEU A 435 -10.19 -11.39 22.08
N PRO A 436 -10.15 -10.05 22.10
CA PRO A 436 -11.25 -9.10 21.89
C PRO A 436 -11.85 -9.05 20.48
N TRP A 437 -13.13 -8.65 20.39
CA TRP A 437 -13.87 -8.56 19.12
C TRP A 437 -13.50 -7.31 18.30
N HIS A 438 -12.23 -7.24 17.90
CA HIS A 438 -11.65 -6.15 17.11
C HIS A 438 -10.81 -6.72 15.96
N LYS A 439 -11.14 -6.38 14.71
CA LYS A 439 -10.33 -6.81 13.56
C LYS A 439 -8.96 -6.11 13.55
N TYR A 440 -8.96 -4.82 13.88
CA TYR A 440 -7.77 -3.99 13.98
C TYR A 440 -7.55 -3.60 15.43
N MET A 441 -6.40 -3.96 16.00
CA MET A 441 -6.09 -3.64 17.39
C MET A 441 -4.60 -3.42 17.60
N ALA A 442 -4.29 -2.65 18.65
CA ALA A 442 -2.94 -2.50 19.16
C ALA A 442 -2.71 -3.55 20.26
N CYS A 443 -1.53 -4.16 20.28
CA CYS A 443 -1.12 -5.12 21.30
C CYS A 443 0.15 -4.66 22.00
N LYS A 444 0.20 -4.82 23.33
CA LYS A 444 1.33 -4.41 24.17
C LYS A 444 2.65 -5.11 23.84
N TRP A 445 2.59 -6.37 23.43
CA TRP A 445 3.77 -7.15 23.03
C TRP A 445 4.34 -6.71 21.67
N GLY A 446 3.55 -6.01 20.86
CA GLY A 446 3.93 -5.54 19.53
C GLY A 446 4.49 -4.12 19.56
N THR A 447 4.19 -3.36 18.51
CA THR A 447 4.65 -1.96 18.35
C THR A 447 3.71 -0.95 19.03
N ASN A 448 2.70 -1.43 19.78
CA ASN A 448 1.54 -0.64 20.25
C ASN A 448 0.79 0.10 19.12
N LYS A 449 1.03 -0.27 17.85
CA LYS A 449 0.29 0.26 16.72
C LYS A 449 -0.90 -0.64 16.41
N ILE A 450 -1.98 -0.01 15.96
CA ILE A 450 -3.15 -0.70 15.45
C ILE A 450 -2.76 -1.45 14.18
N SER A 451 -3.12 -2.73 14.13
CA SER A 451 -2.86 -3.64 13.00
C SER A 451 -3.88 -4.77 12.98
N SER A 452 -3.98 -5.49 11.88
CA SER A 452 -4.88 -6.63 11.77
C SER A 452 -4.55 -7.71 12.81
N ASN A 453 -5.57 -8.30 13.43
CA ASN A 453 -5.39 -9.40 14.37
C ASN A 453 -4.72 -10.60 13.69
N ILE A 454 -3.54 -10.98 14.18
CA ILE A 454 -2.73 -12.05 13.60
C ILE A 454 -3.11 -13.45 14.11
N TYR A 455 -3.69 -13.53 15.32
CA TYR A 455 -3.92 -14.82 15.97
C TYR A 455 -4.84 -15.77 15.19
N PRO A 456 -5.93 -15.31 14.53
CA PRO A 456 -6.75 -16.17 13.67
C PRO A 456 -5.94 -16.88 12.57
N TYR A 457 -4.93 -16.21 12.02
CA TYR A 457 -4.07 -16.77 10.98
C TYR A 457 -3.05 -17.77 11.53
N ILE A 458 -2.55 -17.54 12.75
CA ILE A 458 -1.66 -18.49 13.43
C ILE A 458 -2.44 -19.77 13.78
N LEU A 459 -3.62 -19.62 14.39
CA LEU A 459 -4.47 -20.75 14.76
C LEU A 459 -4.86 -21.56 13.52
N GLY A 460 -5.33 -20.87 12.48
CA GLY A 460 -5.82 -21.44 11.22
C GLY A 460 -7.28 -21.07 11.00
N SER A 461 -7.61 -20.55 9.81
CA SER A 461 -8.91 -19.93 9.52
C SER A 461 -10.12 -20.86 9.68
N SER A 462 -9.95 -22.18 9.57
CA SER A 462 -11.01 -23.17 9.78
C SER A 462 -11.46 -23.29 11.23
N ASP A 463 -10.58 -22.94 12.17
CA ASP A 463 -10.74 -23.19 13.60
C ASP A 463 -10.94 -21.89 14.40
N ALA A 464 -11.02 -20.75 13.71
CA ALA A 464 -11.07 -19.42 14.27
C ALA A 464 -12.38 -18.71 13.91
N ILE A 465 -13.17 -18.34 14.92
CA ILE A 465 -14.23 -17.33 14.80
C ILE A 465 -13.64 -16.03 15.33
N ALA A 466 -13.39 -15.09 14.44
CA ALA A 466 -12.72 -13.83 14.78
C ALA A 466 -13.52 -12.63 14.26
N ALA A 467 -13.22 -11.49 14.87
CA ALA A 467 -13.78 -10.20 14.55
C ALA A 467 -13.62 -9.82 13.07
N ASP A 468 -14.72 -9.35 12.46
CA ASP A 468 -14.77 -8.82 11.11
C ASP A 468 -15.33 -7.37 11.03
N ASN A 469 -15.60 -6.76 12.18
CA ASN A 469 -15.92 -5.35 12.36
C ASN A 469 -14.69 -4.47 12.07
N ILE A 470 -14.90 -3.35 11.39
CA ILE A 470 -13.82 -2.48 10.88
C ILE A 470 -13.47 -1.34 11.82
N GLU A 471 -14.45 -0.87 12.61
CA GLU A 471 -14.30 0.11 13.69
C GLU A 471 -13.53 1.38 13.28
N ILE A 472 -13.92 1.96 12.16
CA ILE A 472 -13.27 3.15 11.61
C ILE A 472 -14.27 4.29 11.45
N GLY A 473 -13.94 5.46 12.00
CA GLY A 473 -14.85 6.59 12.05
C GLY A 473 -16.14 6.23 12.79
N SER A 474 -17.29 6.49 12.15
CA SER A 474 -18.62 6.12 12.65
C SER A 474 -19.06 4.69 12.27
N VAL A 475 -18.24 3.96 11.49
CA VAL A 475 -18.59 2.61 11.02
C VAL A 475 -18.06 1.56 11.98
N TYR A 476 -18.97 0.92 12.71
CA TYR A 476 -18.64 -0.22 13.56
C TYR A 476 -18.31 -1.47 12.71
N SER A 477 -19.27 -1.94 11.91
CA SER A 477 -19.14 -3.15 11.09
C SER A 477 -19.87 -3.00 9.75
N ASN A 478 -19.32 -3.65 8.71
CA ASN A 478 -20.03 -3.89 7.45
C ASN A 478 -20.35 -5.38 7.27
N SER A 479 -20.13 -6.19 8.30
CA SER A 479 -20.30 -7.64 8.20
C SER A 479 -21.79 -8.00 8.23
N ASN A 480 -22.20 -8.76 7.22
CA ASN A 480 -23.49 -9.45 7.20
C ASN A 480 -23.37 -10.91 7.69
N ASN A 481 -22.23 -11.29 8.27
CA ASN A 481 -22.00 -12.63 8.77
C ASN A 481 -22.93 -12.91 9.96
N PRO A 482 -23.84 -13.90 9.85
CA PRO A 482 -24.74 -14.24 10.96
C PRO A 482 -23.97 -14.75 12.19
N VAL A 483 -22.79 -15.35 12.00
CA VAL A 483 -21.92 -15.77 13.12
C VAL A 483 -21.44 -14.55 13.90
N SER A 484 -20.98 -13.50 13.21
CA SER A 484 -20.53 -12.27 13.86
C SER A 484 -21.63 -11.61 14.67
N LYS A 485 -22.85 -11.52 14.14
CA LYS A 485 -24.00 -10.96 14.87
C LYS A 485 -24.33 -11.74 16.14
N LYS A 486 -24.26 -13.07 16.09
CA LYS A 486 -24.43 -13.92 17.29
C LYS A 486 -23.31 -13.73 18.30
N VAL A 487 -22.07 -13.50 17.85
CA VAL A 487 -20.96 -13.20 18.76
C VAL A 487 -21.13 -11.82 19.42
N GLU A 488 -21.57 -10.82 18.66
CA GLU A 488 -21.91 -9.49 19.20
C GLU A 488 -23.02 -9.59 20.25
N GLU A 489 -24.09 -10.34 19.97
CA GLU A 489 -25.16 -10.63 20.93
C GLU A 489 -24.62 -11.35 22.19
N PHE A 490 -23.70 -12.30 22.03
CA PHE A 490 -23.03 -12.93 23.16
C PHE A 490 -22.24 -11.93 23.99
N ILE A 491 -21.48 -11.01 23.38
CA ILE A 491 -20.68 -10.02 24.10
C ILE A 491 -21.57 -9.09 24.93
N GLU A 492 -22.73 -8.71 24.38
CA GLU A 492 -23.69 -7.84 25.07
C GLU A 492 -24.42 -8.56 26.22
N THR A 493 -24.99 -9.73 25.93
CA THR A 493 -25.86 -10.48 26.84
C THR A 493 -25.08 -11.36 27.83
N LYS A 494 -23.86 -11.73 27.48
CA LYS A 494 -22.99 -12.71 28.17
C LYS A 494 -23.62 -14.10 28.23
N ASN A 495 -24.56 -14.42 27.35
CA ASN A 495 -25.27 -15.70 27.35
C ASN A 495 -24.49 -16.78 26.59
N LEU A 496 -23.87 -17.71 27.32
CA LEU A 496 -23.11 -18.83 26.73
C LEU A 496 -23.94 -19.76 25.83
N ALA A 497 -25.28 -19.79 25.96
CA ALA A 497 -26.12 -20.60 25.09
C ALA A 497 -25.93 -20.23 23.61
N ILE A 498 -25.72 -18.95 23.31
CA ILE A 498 -25.50 -18.45 21.94
C ILE A 498 -24.21 -19.05 21.35
N LEU A 499 -23.14 -19.12 22.14
CA LEU A 499 -21.89 -19.74 21.71
C LEU A 499 -22.03 -21.25 21.52
N ARG A 500 -22.79 -21.93 22.39
CA ARG A 500 -23.10 -23.36 22.23
C ARG A 500 -23.87 -23.64 20.95
N GLU A 501 -24.83 -22.79 20.58
CA GLU A 501 -25.55 -22.90 19.29
C GLU A 501 -24.64 -22.75 18.07
N LEU A 502 -23.62 -21.89 18.16
CA LEU A 502 -22.59 -21.76 17.14
C LEU A 502 -21.62 -22.97 17.10
N GLY A 503 -21.68 -23.84 18.10
CA GLY A 503 -20.76 -24.95 18.30
C GLY A 503 -19.36 -24.50 18.71
N VAL A 504 -19.26 -23.33 19.36
CA VAL A 504 -17.99 -22.84 19.92
C VAL A 504 -17.59 -23.74 21.09
N GLN A 505 -16.35 -24.25 21.05
CA GLN A 505 -15.82 -25.10 22.12
C GLN A 505 -15.02 -24.28 23.15
N ASN A 506 -14.26 -23.31 22.65
CA ASN A 506 -13.37 -22.49 23.46
C ASN A 506 -13.50 -21.00 23.11
N ILE A 507 -13.26 -20.16 24.12
CA ILE A 507 -13.02 -18.73 23.99
C ILE A 507 -11.54 -18.49 24.24
N ILE A 508 -10.83 -18.00 23.23
CA ILE A 508 -9.44 -17.59 23.29
C ILE A 508 -9.41 -16.08 23.50
N PHE A 509 -8.80 -15.66 24.60
CA PHE A 509 -8.74 -14.27 25.03
C PHE A 509 -7.30 -13.76 24.94
N GLN A 510 -7.06 -12.79 24.07
CA GLN A 510 -5.79 -12.11 23.86
C GLN A 510 -5.67 -10.95 24.88
N ASP A 511 -4.91 -11.16 25.95
CA ASP A 511 -4.67 -10.17 26.99
C ASP A 511 -3.78 -9.03 26.46
N PHE A 512 -3.95 -7.82 26.99
CA PHE A 512 -3.21 -6.62 26.57
C PHE A 512 -3.30 -6.24 25.08
N CYS A 513 -4.38 -6.64 24.40
CA CYS A 513 -4.67 -6.28 23.01
C CYS A 513 -6.02 -5.56 22.90
N GLY A 514 -6.12 -4.48 22.12
CA GLY A 514 -7.38 -3.74 21.94
C GLY A 514 -7.98 -3.26 23.27
N PHE A 515 -9.31 -3.25 23.39
CA PHE A 515 -10.02 -2.92 24.63
C PHE A 515 -10.26 -4.16 25.50
N TYR A 516 -9.19 -4.91 25.80
CA TYR A 516 -9.26 -6.20 26.50
C TYR A 516 -9.95 -6.12 27.87
N GLU A 517 -9.87 -4.99 28.57
CA GLU A 517 -10.46 -4.81 29.90
C GLU A 517 -11.99 -4.95 29.88
N LYS A 518 -12.64 -4.67 28.75
CA LYS A 518 -14.10 -4.86 28.58
C LYS A 518 -14.54 -6.32 28.71
N TYR A 519 -13.61 -7.27 28.61
CA TYR A 519 -13.87 -8.70 28.63
C TYR A 519 -13.56 -9.36 29.98
N ASP A 520 -13.32 -8.58 31.03
CA ASP A 520 -13.09 -9.09 32.40
C ASP A 520 -14.25 -9.95 32.93
N PHE A 521 -15.45 -9.83 32.35
CA PHE A 521 -16.60 -10.68 32.67
C PHE A 521 -16.33 -12.17 32.42
N LEU A 522 -15.44 -12.53 31.49
CA LEU A 522 -15.08 -13.93 31.22
C LEU A 522 -14.52 -14.63 32.47
N LYS A 523 -13.88 -13.89 33.38
CA LYS A 523 -13.34 -14.43 34.64
C LYS A 523 -14.42 -14.84 35.65
N LYS A 524 -15.64 -14.30 35.49
CA LYS A 524 -16.75 -14.47 36.45
C LYS A 524 -17.94 -15.23 35.85
N LEU A 525 -17.86 -15.60 34.58
CA LEU A 525 -18.98 -16.20 33.88
C LEU A 525 -19.09 -17.69 34.25
N ASP A 526 -20.22 -18.07 34.85
CA ASP A 526 -20.51 -19.46 35.18
C ASP A 526 -20.58 -20.31 33.90
N GLY A 527 -19.96 -21.48 33.92
CA GLY A 527 -19.89 -22.38 32.75
C GLY A 527 -18.63 -22.21 31.89
N LEU A 528 -17.67 -21.38 32.28
CA LEU A 528 -16.33 -21.35 31.71
C LEU A 528 -15.30 -22.03 32.60
N GLU A 529 -14.38 -22.77 32.00
CA GLU A 529 -13.20 -23.34 32.66
C GLU A 529 -11.93 -22.83 32.01
N LYS A 530 -11.07 -22.15 32.77
CA LYS A 530 -9.77 -21.71 32.25
C LYS A 530 -8.82 -22.91 32.14
N ILE A 531 -8.49 -23.29 30.91
CA ILE A 531 -7.68 -24.48 30.57
C ILE A 531 -6.28 -24.13 30.07
N PHE A 532 -6.05 -22.87 29.71
CA PHE A 532 -4.74 -22.34 29.32
C PHE A 532 -4.60 -20.92 29.87
N ASP A 533 -3.46 -20.62 30.47
CA ASP A 533 -3.20 -19.32 31.11
C ASP A 533 -1.73 -18.95 30.95
N ARG A 534 -1.49 -17.92 30.15
CA ARG A 534 -0.19 -17.30 29.89
C ARG A 534 -0.36 -15.77 29.93
N GLU A 535 0.73 -15.04 29.72
CA GLU A 535 0.77 -13.59 29.94
C GLU A 535 -0.14 -12.83 28.95
N PHE A 536 -0.07 -13.13 27.65
CA PHE A 536 -0.82 -12.44 26.59
C PHE A 536 -2.02 -13.25 26.06
N LEU A 537 -2.27 -14.46 26.57
CA LEU A 537 -3.28 -15.35 26.01
C LEU A 537 -3.83 -16.33 27.05
N LYS A 538 -5.16 -16.42 27.07
CA LYS A 538 -5.93 -17.33 27.93
C LYS A 538 -6.92 -18.11 27.08
N ILE A 539 -7.21 -19.35 27.48
CA ILE A 539 -8.25 -20.16 26.85
C ILE A 539 -9.26 -20.60 27.90
N TYR A 540 -10.53 -20.31 27.63
CA TYR A 540 -11.67 -20.74 28.42
C TYR A 540 -12.47 -21.78 27.64
N LYS A 541 -12.62 -22.98 28.21
CA LYS A 541 -13.50 -24.03 27.70
C LYS A 541 -14.93 -23.77 28.14
N ILE A 542 -15.88 -23.93 27.23
CA ILE A 542 -17.31 -23.90 27.56
C ILE A 542 -17.71 -25.27 28.10
N LYS A 543 -18.30 -25.31 29.31
CA LYS A 543 -18.82 -26.52 29.95
C LYS A 543 -20.16 -26.97 29.39
#